data_AF-A0A422MPX5-F1
#
_entry.id   AF-A0A422MPX5-F1
#
_cell.length_a   1.000
_cell.length_b   1.000
_cell.length_c   1.000
_cell.angle_alpha   90.00
_cell.angle_beta   90.00
_cell.angle_gamma   90.00
#
_symmetry.space_group_name_H-M   'P 1'
#
loop_
_entity.id
_entity.type
_entity.pdbx_description
1 polymer ?
#
loop_
_entity_poly.entity_id
_entity_poly.type
_entity_poly.pdbx_seq_one_letter_code
_entity_poly.pdbx_strand_id
1 'polypeptide(L)'
;MTSWMYPWLLVGEIEKNQQEKKTISWKAPTFKSGLSPPLEESFQAFFLGGGAGIVTKNGTLVFPANAVTKGNKAVSLIMYSSNPENDWRVSQGITTGECVGPAVVEWGSGRLLMMTACEEGYRKVYESSDMGKTWAEALGTLSRVWGNSLEREGSGDQSGFITATIEERDVMLVTLPVNLNGSVSDQLHLWLTDAAHIVDVGPIPNANKQAAGSALLFRGK
;
A
#
# COMPACT_ATOMS: atom_id res chain seq x y z
N MET A 1 19.05 7.24 -20.47
CA MET A 1 18.53 8.00 -19.33
C MET A 1 17.20 7.36 -18.92
N THR A 2 17.26 6.17 -18.32
CA THR A 2 16.11 5.21 -18.20
C THR A 2 16.08 4.46 -16.86
N SER A 3 16.94 4.83 -15.91
CA SER A 3 17.19 4.06 -14.66
C SER A 3 16.01 4.03 -13.67
N TRP A 4 15.01 4.89 -13.82
CA TRP A 4 13.94 5.11 -12.83
C TRP A 4 12.61 4.45 -13.18
N MET A 5 12.61 3.55 -14.16
CA MET A 5 11.39 3.07 -14.78
C MET A 5 11.13 1.60 -14.53
N TYR A 6 12.17 0.80 -14.26
CA TYR A 6 12.02 -0.62 -13.98
C TYR A 6 12.47 -0.90 -12.55
N PRO A 7 11.57 -1.43 -11.69
CA PRO A 7 11.94 -1.78 -10.33
C PRO A 7 12.92 -2.95 -10.32
N TRP A 8 13.75 -3.03 -9.29
CA TRP A 8 14.52 -4.24 -9.00
C TRP A 8 13.75 -5.12 -8.04
N LEU A 9 13.60 -6.40 -8.39
CA LEU A 9 13.07 -7.42 -7.50
C LEU A 9 14.21 -8.23 -6.90
N LEU A 10 14.30 -8.23 -5.57
CA LEU A 10 15.20 -9.09 -4.81
C LEU A 10 14.38 -10.12 -4.04
N VAL A 11 14.85 -11.36 -4.03
CA VAL A 11 14.24 -12.45 -3.28
C VAL A 11 15.17 -12.85 -2.15
N GLY A 12 14.69 -12.75 -0.93
CA GLY A 12 15.36 -13.24 0.27
C GLY A 12 14.76 -14.58 0.69
N GLU A 13 15.58 -15.62 0.73
CA GLU A 13 15.17 -16.95 1.20
C GLU A 13 15.54 -17.11 2.68
N ILE A 14 14.55 -17.48 3.50
CA ILE A 14 14.76 -17.73 4.93
C ILE A 14 15.08 -19.20 5.12
N GLU A 15 16.29 -19.48 5.59
CA GLU A 15 16.75 -20.84 5.89
C GLU A 15 16.85 -21.02 7.41
N LYS A 16 16.42 -22.18 7.92
CA LYS A 16 16.63 -22.58 9.31
C LYS A 16 17.74 -23.61 9.34
N ASN A 17 18.85 -23.30 9.99
CA ASN A 17 19.94 -24.25 10.12
C ASN A 17 19.64 -25.32 11.20
N GLN A 18 20.48 -26.35 11.27
CA GLN A 18 20.34 -27.44 12.26
C GLN A 18 20.43 -26.98 13.72
N GLN A 19 20.92 -25.76 13.99
CA GLN A 19 21.01 -25.14 15.31
C GLN A 19 19.84 -24.18 15.59
N GLU A 20 18.77 -24.26 14.82
CA GLU A 20 17.60 -23.38 14.87
C GLU A 20 17.83 -21.89 14.58
N LYS A 21 19.04 -21.52 14.17
CA LYS A 21 19.35 -20.16 13.75
C LYS A 21 18.75 -19.93 12.36
N LYS A 22 17.99 -18.83 12.23
CA LYS A 22 17.44 -18.38 10.96
C LYS A 22 18.44 -17.48 10.24
N THR A 23 18.69 -17.75 8.97
CA THR A 23 19.51 -16.92 8.07
C THR A 23 18.68 -16.47 6.88
N ILE A 24 19.05 -15.34 6.28
CA ILE A 24 18.41 -14.82 5.07
C ILE A 24 19.46 -14.77 3.97
N SER A 25 19.22 -15.51 2.89
CA SER A 25 20.06 -15.54 1.70
C SER A 25 19.43 -14.66 0.62
N TRP A 26 20.10 -13.59 0.22
CA TRP A 26 19.60 -12.68 -0.83
C TRP A 26 20.13 -13.10 -2.20
N LYS A 27 19.21 -13.38 -3.13
CA LYS A 27 19.57 -13.65 -4.53
C LYS A 27 19.78 -12.33 -5.27
N ALA A 28 20.71 -12.33 -6.23
CA ALA A 28 20.91 -11.20 -7.13
C ALA A 28 19.58 -10.89 -7.85
N PRO A 29 19.31 -9.61 -8.18
CA PRO A 29 18.06 -9.23 -8.82
C PRO A 29 17.88 -10.02 -10.12
N THR A 30 16.81 -10.82 -10.18
CA THR A 30 16.48 -11.66 -11.35
C THR A 30 15.61 -10.94 -12.36
N PHE A 31 15.18 -9.71 -12.03
CA PHE A 31 14.27 -8.92 -12.84
C PHE A 31 14.93 -8.51 -14.17
N LYS A 32 14.62 -9.23 -15.25
CA LYS A 32 15.27 -9.06 -16.56
C LYS A 32 14.36 -8.58 -17.68
N SER A 33 13.04 -8.72 -17.54
CA SER A 33 11.99 -8.18 -18.42
C SER A 33 10.64 -8.76 -17.98
N GLY A 34 9.53 -8.19 -18.43
CA GLY A 34 8.21 -8.85 -18.33
C GLY A 34 7.06 -8.00 -17.82
N LEU A 35 7.24 -6.70 -17.54
CA LEU A 35 6.12 -5.82 -17.21
C LEU A 35 5.22 -5.62 -18.42
N SER A 36 3.96 -6.07 -18.28
CA SER A 36 2.90 -5.84 -19.27
C SER A 36 1.80 -4.94 -18.69
N PRO A 37 1.42 -3.85 -19.37
CA PRO A 37 2.09 -3.27 -20.54
C PRO A 37 3.48 -2.72 -20.19
N PRO A 38 4.37 -2.47 -21.18
CA PRO A 38 5.63 -1.78 -20.94
C PRO A 38 5.37 -0.43 -20.27
N LEU A 39 6.10 -0.14 -19.19
CA LEU A 39 5.90 1.07 -18.40
C LEU A 39 6.11 2.35 -19.22
N GLU A 40 7.10 2.36 -20.13
CA GLU A 40 7.42 3.46 -21.04
C GLU A 40 6.28 3.87 -21.97
N GLU A 41 5.45 2.90 -22.35
CA GLU A 41 4.29 3.17 -23.20
C GLU A 41 3.22 3.95 -22.43
N SER A 42 3.16 3.75 -21.10
CA SER A 42 2.07 4.22 -20.24
C SER A 42 2.46 5.41 -19.35
N PHE A 43 3.71 5.50 -18.90
CA PHE A 43 4.16 6.40 -17.83
C PHE A 43 5.54 7.02 -18.11
N GLN A 44 5.81 8.17 -17.48
CA GLN A 44 7.10 8.85 -17.48
C GLN A 44 8.02 8.39 -16.34
N ALA A 45 7.42 7.93 -15.23
CA ALA A 45 8.13 7.39 -14.08
C ALA A 45 7.23 6.38 -13.35
N PHE A 46 7.85 5.40 -12.68
CA PHE A 46 7.15 4.35 -11.94
C PHE A 46 7.94 3.99 -10.68
N PHE A 47 7.24 3.87 -9.56
CA PHE A 47 7.83 3.58 -8.26
C PHE A 47 6.95 2.58 -7.52
N LEU A 48 7.55 1.59 -6.86
CA LEU A 48 6.79 0.78 -5.91
C LEU A 48 6.40 1.65 -4.71
N GLY A 49 5.19 1.43 -4.20
CA GLY A 49 4.70 2.05 -2.98
C GLY A 49 5.55 1.57 -1.80
N GLY A 50 5.83 2.48 -0.88
CA GLY A 50 6.49 2.12 0.38
C GLY A 50 5.61 1.20 1.23
N GLY A 51 6.23 0.41 2.10
CA GLY A 51 5.54 -0.52 3.00
C GLY A 51 5.48 -1.95 2.46
N ALA A 52 4.43 -2.68 2.85
CA ALA A 52 4.25 -4.09 2.51
C ALA A 52 3.29 -4.25 1.33
N GLY A 53 3.60 -5.17 0.42
CA GLY A 53 2.63 -5.78 -0.49
C GLY A 53 1.85 -6.90 0.20
N ILE A 54 1.01 -7.59 -0.58
CA ILE A 54 0.21 -8.72 -0.09
C ILE A 54 0.37 -9.97 -0.97
N VAL A 55 0.09 -11.12 -0.38
CA VAL A 55 -0.24 -12.34 -1.11
C VAL A 55 -1.74 -12.53 -0.97
N THR A 56 -2.45 -12.52 -2.08
CA THR A 56 -3.90 -12.72 -2.08
C THR A 56 -4.25 -14.19 -1.82
N LYS A 57 -5.51 -14.48 -1.49
CA LYS A 57 -6.02 -15.83 -1.21
C LYS A 57 -5.79 -16.83 -2.35
N ASN A 58 -5.69 -16.35 -3.60
CA ASN A 58 -5.41 -17.21 -4.76
C ASN A 58 -3.90 -17.34 -5.07
N GLY A 59 -3.03 -16.77 -4.25
CA GLY A 59 -1.57 -16.84 -4.40
C GLY A 59 -0.94 -15.73 -5.24
N THR A 60 -1.71 -14.78 -5.79
CA THR A 60 -1.15 -13.64 -6.52
C THR A 60 -0.42 -12.68 -5.56
N LEU A 61 0.83 -12.33 -5.89
CA LEU A 61 1.59 -11.26 -5.25
C LEU A 61 1.09 -9.91 -5.77
N VAL A 62 0.84 -8.96 -4.88
CA VAL A 62 0.39 -7.60 -5.24
C VAL A 62 1.21 -6.57 -4.47
N PHE A 63 1.83 -5.66 -5.20
CA PHE A 63 2.52 -4.49 -4.67
C PHE A 63 1.74 -3.22 -5.04
N PRO A 64 1.50 -2.32 -4.08
CA PRO A 64 1.03 -0.98 -4.41
C PRO A 64 2.15 -0.23 -5.15
N ALA A 65 1.79 0.69 -6.05
CA ALA A 65 2.74 1.44 -6.86
C ALA A 65 2.25 2.86 -7.15
N ASN A 66 3.18 3.78 -7.37
CA ASN A 66 2.94 5.11 -7.90
C ASN A 66 3.48 5.21 -9.33
N ALA A 67 2.87 6.04 -10.14
CA ALA A 67 3.40 6.41 -11.45
C ALA A 67 3.15 7.89 -11.76
N VAL A 68 3.95 8.44 -12.67
CA VAL A 68 3.69 9.75 -13.28
C VAL A 68 3.23 9.50 -14.71
N THR A 69 2.00 9.91 -15.02
CA THR A 69 1.42 9.78 -16.37
C THR A 69 2.13 10.70 -17.36
N LYS A 70 1.97 10.46 -18.67
CA LYS A 70 2.45 11.37 -19.74
C LYS A 70 1.85 12.78 -19.67
N GLY A 71 0.71 12.93 -19.00
CA GLY A 71 0.11 14.23 -18.68
C GLY A 71 0.65 14.89 -17.41
N ASN A 72 1.79 14.41 -16.88
CA ASN A 72 2.46 14.91 -15.67
C ASN A 72 1.60 14.86 -14.39
N LYS A 73 0.72 13.86 -14.29
CA LYS A 73 -0.08 13.61 -13.08
C LYS A 73 0.48 12.44 -12.28
N ALA A 74 0.63 12.61 -10.98
CA ALA A 74 0.95 11.53 -10.05
C ALA A 74 -0.30 10.69 -9.79
N VAL A 75 -0.18 9.37 -9.94
CA VAL A 75 -1.28 8.42 -9.80
C VAL A 75 -0.82 7.18 -9.03
N SER A 76 -1.77 6.49 -8.40
CA SER A 76 -1.54 5.21 -7.74
C SER A 76 -2.15 4.06 -8.54
N LEU A 77 -1.51 2.90 -8.47
CA LEU A 77 -1.90 1.67 -9.16
C LEU A 77 -1.28 0.46 -8.45
N ILE A 78 -1.40 -0.74 -9.03
CA ILE A 78 -0.72 -1.94 -8.51
C ILE A 78 0.19 -2.58 -9.54
N MET A 79 1.24 -3.24 -9.04
CA MET A 79 2.03 -4.22 -9.76
C MET A 79 1.74 -5.60 -9.16
N TYR A 80 1.47 -6.60 -9.98
CA TYR A 80 1.07 -7.91 -9.49
C TYR A 80 1.61 -9.07 -10.34
N SER A 81 1.64 -10.26 -9.75
CA SER A 81 2.09 -11.48 -10.43
C SER A 81 1.55 -12.74 -9.77
N SER A 82 1.06 -13.67 -10.59
CA SER A 82 0.78 -15.06 -10.17
C SER A 82 1.92 -16.03 -10.52
N ASN A 83 2.92 -15.56 -11.27
CA ASN A 83 4.13 -16.30 -11.63
C ASN A 83 5.32 -15.34 -11.51
N PRO A 84 5.80 -15.09 -10.28
CA PRO A 84 6.76 -14.02 -10.01
C PRO A 84 8.13 -14.22 -10.66
N GLU A 85 8.40 -15.42 -11.17
CA GLU A 85 9.60 -15.72 -11.94
C GLU A 85 9.54 -15.16 -13.37
N ASN A 86 8.34 -14.98 -13.96
CA ASN A 86 8.21 -14.75 -15.40
C ASN A 86 7.18 -13.70 -15.83
N ASP A 87 6.09 -13.48 -15.08
CA ASP A 87 4.96 -12.66 -15.52
C ASP A 87 4.59 -11.61 -14.47
N TRP A 88 5.06 -10.38 -14.67
CA TRP A 88 4.69 -9.23 -13.83
C TRP A 88 3.82 -8.28 -14.63
N ARG A 89 2.76 -7.77 -14.00
CA ARG A 89 1.81 -6.89 -14.66
C ARG A 89 1.60 -5.63 -13.86
N VAL A 90 1.19 -4.59 -14.56
CA VAL A 90 0.75 -3.34 -13.98
C VAL A 90 -0.73 -3.21 -14.26
N SER A 91 -1.51 -2.74 -13.28
CA SER A 91 -2.95 -2.61 -13.47
C SER A 91 -3.31 -1.59 -14.55
N GLN A 92 -4.37 -1.88 -15.30
CA GLN A 92 -4.88 -0.97 -16.34
C GLN A 92 -5.53 0.26 -15.72
N GLY A 93 -6.25 0.07 -14.61
CA GLY A 93 -6.84 1.14 -13.84
C GLY A 93 -5.80 1.83 -12.97
N ILE A 94 -5.98 3.15 -12.84
CA ILE A 94 -5.22 4.05 -11.98
C ILE A 94 -6.20 4.81 -11.08
N THR A 95 -5.72 5.33 -9.95
CA THR A 95 -6.55 6.19 -9.09
C THR A 95 -6.86 7.53 -9.76
N THR A 96 -7.93 8.17 -9.28
CA THR A 96 -8.34 9.51 -9.72
C THR A 96 -7.94 10.56 -8.70
N GLY A 97 -7.61 11.77 -9.16
CA GLY A 97 -6.99 12.78 -8.29
C GLY A 97 -5.52 12.47 -8.05
N GLU A 98 -4.73 13.49 -7.72
CA GLU A 98 -3.29 13.36 -7.50
C GLU A 98 -3.05 12.67 -6.16
N CYS A 99 -3.20 11.34 -6.18
CA CYS A 99 -3.19 10.46 -5.03
C CYS A 99 -1.96 9.55 -5.08
N VAL A 100 -1.16 9.59 -4.01
CA VAL A 100 0.11 8.88 -3.88
C VAL A 100 0.19 8.11 -2.56
N GLY A 101 1.33 7.45 -2.33
CA GLY A 101 1.58 6.65 -1.11
C GLY A 101 0.59 5.49 -0.92
N PRO A 102 0.28 4.68 -1.96
CA PRO A 102 -0.72 3.64 -1.87
C PRO A 102 -0.31 2.52 -0.91
N ALA A 103 -1.29 2.02 -0.18
CA ALA A 103 -1.21 0.76 0.55
C ALA A 103 -2.41 -0.13 0.14
N VAL A 104 -2.18 -1.42 -0.04
CA VAL A 104 -3.17 -2.36 -0.59
C VAL A 104 -3.43 -3.52 0.36
N VAL A 105 -4.70 -3.92 0.48
CA VAL A 105 -5.11 -5.12 1.20
C VAL A 105 -6.16 -5.90 0.39
N GLU A 106 -6.30 -7.19 0.67
CA GLU A 106 -7.42 -7.99 0.18
C GLU A 106 -8.49 -8.09 1.28
N TRP A 107 -9.74 -7.78 0.93
CA TRP A 107 -10.88 -7.74 1.84
C TRP A 107 -12.03 -8.63 1.37
N GLY A 108 -12.66 -9.33 2.32
CA GLY A 108 -13.82 -10.17 2.07
C GLY A 108 -13.54 -11.29 1.06
N SER A 109 -14.37 -11.35 0.00
CA SER A 109 -14.33 -12.38 -1.05
C SER A 109 -13.35 -12.04 -2.19
N GLY A 110 -12.16 -11.55 -1.86
CA GLY A 110 -11.08 -11.31 -2.83
C GLY A 110 -11.06 -9.94 -3.49
N ARG A 111 -11.74 -8.95 -2.91
CA ARG A 111 -11.70 -7.57 -3.40
C ARG A 111 -10.43 -6.89 -2.88
N LEU A 112 -9.75 -6.14 -3.74
CA LEU A 112 -8.66 -5.29 -3.32
C LEU A 112 -9.18 -3.95 -2.82
N LEU A 113 -8.62 -3.48 -1.71
CA LEU A 113 -8.78 -2.12 -1.23
C LEU A 113 -7.43 -1.40 -1.31
N MET A 114 -7.39 -0.24 -1.94
CA MET A 114 -6.22 0.61 -2.01
C MET A 114 -6.49 1.93 -1.31
N MET A 115 -5.77 2.20 -0.23
CA MET A 115 -5.78 3.48 0.45
C MET A 115 -4.67 4.37 -0.11
N THR A 116 -4.98 5.62 -0.43
CA THR A 116 -4.04 6.59 -0.99
C THR A 116 -4.17 7.94 -0.29
N ALA A 117 -3.06 8.66 -0.15
CA ALA A 117 -3.05 10.05 0.29
C ALA A 117 -3.16 10.98 -0.91
N CYS A 118 -4.13 11.88 -0.89
CA CYS A 118 -4.40 12.77 -2.02
C CYS A 118 -4.18 14.23 -1.64
N GLU A 119 -3.75 15.04 -2.62
CA GLU A 119 -3.51 16.48 -2.44
C GLU A 119 -4.73 17.26 -1.95
N GLU A 120 -5.94 16.71 -2.13
CA GLU A 120 -7.18 17.28 -1.57
C GLU A 120 -7.24 17.20 -0.03
N GLY A 121 -6.21 16.67 0.63
CA GLY A 121 -6.06 16.73 2.09
C GLY A 121 -6.74 15.60 2.86
N TYR A 122 -7.17 14.56 2.17
CA TYR A 122 -7.74 13.37 2.79
C TYR A 122 -7.34 12.10 2.03
N ARG A 123 -7.52 10.97 2.72
CA ARG A 123 -7.29 9.64 2.16
C ARG A 123 -8.49 9.22 1.33
N LYS A 124 -8.23 8.80 0.10
CA LYS A 124 -9.23 8.05 -0.69
C LYS A 124 -8.96 6.57 -0.57
N VAL A 125 -10.03 5.78 -0.46
CA VAL A 125 -9.96 4.32 -0.50
C VAL A 125 -10.71 3.87 -1.74
N TYR A 126 -10.03 3.08 -2.57
CA TYR A 126 -10.59 2.53 -3.79
C TYR A 126 -10.77 1.03 -3.65
N GLU A 127 -11.84 0.49 -4.22
CA GLU A 127 -12.10 -0.94 -4.32
C GLU A 127 -11.97 -1.43 -5.77
N SER A 128 -11.43 -2.64 -5.92
CA SER A 128 -11.35 -3.34 -7.20
C SER A 128 -11.65 -4.82 -7.00
N SER A 129 -12.52 -5.37 -7.86
CA SER A 129 -12.83 -6.81 -7.90
C SER A 129 -12.18 -7.51 -9.10
N ASP A 130 -11.38 -6.79 -9.88
CA ASP A 130 -10.83 -7.23 -11.17
C ASP A 130 -9.31 -6.98 -11.26
N MET A 131 -8.61 -7.11 -10.12
CA MET A 131 -7.16 -6.94 -10.00
C MET A 131 -6.67 -5.58 -10.55
N GLY A 132 -7.39 -4.52 -10.19
CA GLY A 132 -7.07 -3.15 -10.53
C GLY A 132 -7.36 -2.75 -11.98
N LYS A 133 -8.09 -3.56 -12.76
CA LYS A 133 -8.53 -3.13 -14.10
C LYS A 133 -9.49 -1.96 -14.00
N THR A 134 -10.38 -1.97 -13.00
CA THR A 134 -11.22 -0.83 -12.61
C THR A 134 -11.09 -0.55 -11.13
N TRP A 135 -11.15 0.72 -10.76
CA TRP A 135 -11.16 1.20 -9.37
C TRP A 135 -12.39 2.06 -9.14
N ALA A 136 -13.15 1.74 -8.10
CA ALA A 136 -14.27 2.54 -7.64
C ALA A 136 -13.95 3.13 -6.27
N GLU A 137 -14.25 4.41 -6.04
CA GLU A 137 -14.05 5.01 -4.73
C GLU A 137 -15.06 4.44 -3.72
N ALA A 138 -14.56 3.94 -2.57
CA ALA A 138 -15.35 3.33 -1.50
C ALA A 138 -16.05 4.41 -0.63
N LEU A 139 -16.86 5.26 -1.25
CA LEU A 139 -17.53 6.42 -0.63
C LEU A 139 -18.52 6.03 0.47
N GLY A 140 -19.08 4.83 0.41
CA GLY A 140 -20.05 4.35 1.40
C GLY A 140 -19.42 3.78 2.67
N THR A 141 -18.10 3.66 2.75
CA THR A 141 -17.41 2.96 3.85
C THR A 141 -16.17 3.70 4.34
N LEU A 142 -15.08 3.67 3.57
CA LEU A 142 -13.74 4.03 4.06
C LEU A 142 -13.17 5.29 3.41
N SER A 143 -13.64 5.66 2.21
CA SER A 143 -13.05 6.80 1.51
C SER A 143 -13.38 8.11 2.22
N ARG A 144 -12.39 9.01 2.28
CA ARG A 144 -12.49 10.37 2.85
C ARG A 144 -12.76 10.42 4.36
N VAL A 145 -12.74 9.28 5.04
CA VAL A 145 -12.83 9.19 6.50
C VAL A 145 -11.65 9.91 7.14
N TRP A 146 -10.43 9.54 6.73
CA TRP A 146 -9.20 10.08 7.31
C TRP A 146 -8.67 11.29 6.55
N GLY A 147 -8.38 12.37 7.28
CA GLY A 147 -7.67 13.55 6.76
C GLY A 147 -6.15 13.33 6.75
N ASN A 148 -5.43 14.03 5.88
CA ASN A 148 -3.96 14.08 5.91
C ASN A 148 -3.45 15.07 6.96
N SER A 149 -4.26 16.08 7.27
CA SER A 149 -4.01 17.13 8.25
C SER A 149 -5.31 17.54 8.93
N LEU A 150 -5.22 18.36 9.99
CA LEU A 150 -6.39 18.83 10.74
C LEU A 150 -7.36 19.63 9.84
N GLU A 151 -6.80 20.48 8.97
CA GLU A 151 -7.57 21.33 8.05
C GLU A 151 -7.93 20.61 6.74
N ARG A 152 -7.50 19.34 6.59
CA ARG A 152 -7.64 18.55 5.35
C ARG A 152 -7.05 19.28 4.15
N GLU A 153 -5.77 19.58 4.27
CA GLU A 153 -4.94 20.15 3.20
C GLU A 153 -3.68 19.33 2.96
N GLY A 154 -3.20 19.38 1.71
CA GLY A 154 -1.92 18.82 1.27
C GLY A 154 -1.92 17.29 1.13
N SER A 155 -0.87 16.79 0.49
CA SER A 155 -0.55 15.35 0.49
C SER A 155 -0.33 14.81 1.91
N GLY A 156 -0.49 13.50 2.06
CA GLY A 156 -0.19 12.79 3.31
C GLY A 156 0.86 11.70 3.10
N ASP A 157 1.42 11.21 4.19
CA ASP A 157 2.47 10.18 4.16
C ASP A 157 1.95 8.76 3.91
N GLN A 158 2.86 7.85 3.55
CA GLN A 158 2.52 6.43 3.41
C GLN A 158 2.02 5.85 4.76
N SER A 159 0.95 5.05 4.70
CA SER A 159 0.32 4.44 5.88
C SER A 159 0.52 2.93 5.89
N GLY A 160 0.73 2.36 7.08
CA GLY A 160 0.56 0.94 7.30
C GLY A 160 -0.91 0.57 7.13
N PHE A 161 -1.20 -0.43 6.31
CA PHE A 161 -2.56 -0.91 6.07
C PHE A 161 -2.51 -2.43 5.88
N ILE A 162 -3.11 -3.17 6.80
CA ILE A 162 -3.15 -4.64 6.76
C ILE A 162 -4.55 -5.15 7.10
N THR A 163 -4.82 -6.39 6.74
CA THR A 163 -5.94 -7.17 7.26
C THR A 163 -5.45 -8.17 8.32
N ALA A 164 -6.33 -8.48 9.27
CA ALA A 164 -6.06 -9.42 10.34
C ALA A 164 -7.37 -10.08 10.79
N THR A 165 -7.28 -11.28 11.35
CA THR A 165 -8.39 -11.92 12.06
C THR A 165 -8.10 -11.85 13.56
N ILE A 166 -8.93 -11.13 14.30
CA ILE A 166 -8.81 -10.94 15.76
C ILE A 166 -10.10 -11.49 16.39
N GLU A 167 -9.98 -12.46 17.30
CA GLU A 167 -11.12 -13.10 17.96
C GLU A 167 -12.20 -13.54 16.94
N GLU A 168 -11.77 -14.27 15.90
CA GLU A 168 -12.63 -14.78 14.81
C GLU A 168 -13.29 -13.71 13.92
N ARG A 169 -12.94 -12.44 14.10
CA ARG A 169 -13.43 -11.33 13.28
C ARG A 169 -12.34 -10.82 12.35
N ASP A 170 -12.66 -10.80 11.06
CA ASP A 170 -11.82 -10.12 10.08
C ASP A 170 -11.93 -8.60 10.30
N VAL A 171 -10.77 -7.95 10.37
CA VAL A 171 -10.63 -6.51 10.55
C VAL A 171 -9.50 -5.99 9.68
N MET A 172 -9.51 -4.67 9.50
CA MET A 172 -8.42 -3.89 8.92
C MET A 172 -7.78 -3.04 10.01
N LEU A 173 -6.45 -2.97 9.97
CA LEU A 173 -5.65 -2.13 10.83
C LEU A 173 -4.94 -1.09 9.97
N VAL A 174 -5.01 0.17 10.39
CA VAL A 174 -4.44 1.30 9.66
C VAL A 174 -3.61 2.16 10.61
N THR A 175 -2.41 2.55 10.20
CA THR A 175 -1.61 3.56 10.93
C THR A 175 -1.53 4.87 10.18
N LEU A 176 -1.95 5.96 10.84
CA LEU A 176 -1.99 7.29 10.26
C LEU A 176 -1.49 8.35 11.25
N PRO A 177 -0.72 9.35 10.78
CA PRO A 177 -0.38 10.51 11.59
C PRO A 177 -1.64 11.30 11.95
N VAL A 178 -1.72 11.77 13.20
CA VAL A 178 -2.75 12.68 13.69
C VAL A 178 -2.08 13.91 14.27
N ASN A 179 -2.44 15.09 13.75
CA ASN A 179 -1.99 16.36 14.28
C ASN A 179 -2.96 16.84 15.37
N LEU A 180 -2.52 16.80 16.62
CA LEU A 180 -3.42 17.11 17.74
C LEU A 180 -3.48 18.59 18.11
N ASN A 181 -2.51 19.44 17.72
CA ASN A 181 -2.38 20.79 18.30
C ASN A 181 -1.56 21.82 17.46
N GLY A 182 -1.46 21.67 16.14
CA GLY A 182 -0.70 22.62 15.30
C GLY A 182 0.82 22.62 15.57
N SER A 183 1.31 21.67 16.35
CA SER A 183 2.74 21.43 16.54
C SER A 183 3.28 20.64 15.35
N VAL A 184 4.58 20.82 15.05
CA VAL A 184 5.35 20.18 13.95
C VAL A 184 5.57 18.67 14.14
N SER A 185 4.71 18.03 14.93
CA SER A 185 4.89 16.66 15.41
C SER A 185 3.59 15.90 15.29
N ASP A 186 3.43 15.16 14.20
CA ASP A 186 2.29 14.28 14.04
C ASP A 186 2.48 13.03 14.90
N GLN A 187 1.47 12.70 15.70
CA GLN A 187 1.48 11.48 16.51
C GLN A 187 0.85 10.35 15.70
N LEU A 188 1.57 9.25 15.53
CA LEU A 188 1.05 8.09 14.80
C LEU A 188 -0.04 7.41 15.63
N HIS A 189 -1.23 7.26 15.07
CA HIS A 189 -2.35 6.53 15.67
C HIS A 189 -2.58 5.18 14.97
N LEU A 190 -3.16 4.25 15.71
CA LEU A 190 -3.69 3.00 15.19
C LEU A 190 -5.22 3.08 15.08
N TRP A 191 -5.75 2.72 13.93
CA TRP A 191 -7.17 2.61 13.66
C TRP A 191 -7.54 1.16 13.40
N LEU A 192 -8.74 0.76 13.84
CA LEU A 192 -9.32 -0.54 13.58
C LEU A 192 -10.68 -0.36 12.89
N THR A 193 -10.94 -1.15 11.85
CA THR A 193 -12.22 -1.16 11.17
C THR A 193 -12.61 -2.54 10.64
N ASP A 194 -13.91 -2.85 10.66
CA ASP A 194 -14.50 -4.00 9.98
C ASP A 194 -15.18 -3.62 8.65
N ALA A 195 -14.80 -2.47 8.07
CA ALA A 195 -15.43 -1.80 6.93
C ALA A 195 -16.81 -1.18 7.17
N ALA A 196 -17.39 -1.33 8.37
CA ALA A 196 -18.65 -0.70 8.76
C ALA A 196 -18.49 0.25 9.95
N HIS A 197 -17.69 -0.14 10.93
CA HIS A 197 -17.35 0.62 12.12
C HIS A 197 -15.86 0.97 12.07
N ILE A 198 -15.52 2.14 12.60
CA ILE A 198 -14.14 2.63 12.65
C ILE A 198 -13.88 3.13 14.07
N VAL A 199 -12.80 2.65 14.67
CA VAL A 199 -12.38 3.04 16.02
C VAL A 199 -10.95 3.53 15.97
N ASP A 200 -10.70 4.71 16.55
CA ASP A 200 -9.35 5.12 16.92
C ASP A 200 -8.93 4.29 18.14
N VAL A 201 -8.00 3.36 17.94
CA VAL A 201 -7.42 2.58 19.05
C VAL A 201 -6.56 3.49 19.92
N GLY A 202 -6.02 4.56 19.34
CA GLY A 202 -5.26 5.59 20.02
C GLY A 202 -3.81 5.71 19.53
N PRO A 203 -3.04 6.57 20.20
CA PRO A 203 -1.67 6.86 19.82
C PRO A 203 -0.74 5.66 20.04
N ILE A 204 0.17 5.44 19.10
CA ILE A 204 1.28 4.50 19.25
C ILE A 204 2.38 5.19 20.06
N PRO A 205 2.71 4.69 21.28
CA PRO A 205 3.73 5.31 22.12
C PRO A 205 5.10 5.30 21.45
N ASN A 206 5.90 6.35 21.67
CA ASN A 206 7.27 6.49 21.17
C ASN A 206 7.42 6.43 19.64
N ALA A 207 6.34 6.59 18.88
CA ALA A 207 6.45 6.81 17.44
C ALA A 207 7.24 8.10 17.17
N ASN A 208 8.05 8.09 16.12
CA ASN A 208 8.76 9.29 15.70
C ASN A 208 7.73 10.37 15.33
N LYS A 209 7.93 11.56 15.89
CA LYS A 209 7.12 12.76 15.70
C LYS A 209 7.05 13.25 14.24
N GLN A 210 7.89 12.69 13.36
CA GLN A 210 7.97 13.00 11.92
C GLN A 210 8.10 11.70 11.09
N ALA A 211 7.33 10.67 11.44
CA ALA A 211 7.37 9.41 10.72
C ALA A 211 6.83 9.58 9.28
N ALA A 212 7.73 9.59 8.30
CA ALA A 212 7.38 9.66 6.86
C ALA A 212 6.71 8.39 6.29
N GLY A 213 6.51 7.37 7.13
CA GLY A 213 5.93 6.09 6.74
C GLY A 213 5.78 5.16 7.93
N SER A 214 4.93 4.13 7.77
CA SER A 214 4.72 3.11 8.81
C SER A 214 4.40 1.75 8.19
N ALA A 215 4.72 0.69 8.94
CA ALA A 215 4.42 -0.68 8.57
C ALA A 215 3.81 -1.41 9.76
N LEU A 216 2.79 -2.23 9.48
CA LEU A 216 2.12 -3.07 10.46
C LEU A 216 2.45 -4.54 10.20
N LEU A 217 2.62 -5.28 11.29
CA LEU A 217 2.70 -6.75 11.27
C LEU A 217 1.74 -7.27 12.33
N PHE A 218 0.72 -8.01 11.89
CA PHE A 218 -0.07 -8.81 12.79
C PHE A 218 0.45 -10.25 12.78
N ARG A 219 0.80 -10.74 13.97
CA ARG A 219 1.16 -12.14 14.19
C ARG A 219 0.22 -12.68 15.25
N GLY A 220 -0.69 -13.57 14.85
CA GLY A 220 -1.52 -14.33 15.78
C GLY A 220 -0.68 -15.10 16.79
N LYS A 221 -1.28 -15.41 17.94
CA LYS A 221 -0.69 -16.36 18.90
C LYS A 221 -0.75 -17.78 18.36
#